data_AF-A0A257AG22-F1
#
_entry.id   AF-A0A257AG22-F1
#
_cell.length_a   1.000
_cell.length_b   1.000
_cell.length_c   1.000
_cell.angle_alpha   90.00
_cell.angle_beta   90.00
_cell.angle_gamma   90.00
#
_symmetry.space_group_name_H-M   'P 1'
#
loop_
_entity.id
_entity.type
_entity.pdbx_description
1 polymer ?
#
loop_
_entity_poly.entity_id
_entity_poly.type
_entity_poly.pdbx_seq_one_letter_code
_entity_poly.pdbx_strand_id
1 'polypeptide(L)'
;MVKRYLNIKCIGKVSDLQDRDDLIFVDKDFEVASIKEYLGNQPELEEFGAFFVKEEGGEYTEIYGIPGAVPYLWKPVCKIEIVEE
;
A
#
# COMPACT_ATOMS: atom_id res chain seq x y z
N MET A 1 -6.53 -14.55 -21.14
CA MET A 1 -6.83 -13.77 -19.92
C MET A 1 -5.56 -13.76 -19.12
N VAL A 2 -4.97 -12.59 -18.89
CA VAL A 2 -3.83 -12.43 -17.97
C VAL A 2 -4.40 -12.57 -16.56
N LYS A 3 -3.79 -13.42 -15.72
CA LYS A 3 -4.17 -13.50 -14.30
C LYS A 3 -3.35 -12.47 -13.54
N ARG A 4 -4.03 -11.63 -12.76
CA ARG A 4 -3.41 -10.68 -11.83
C ARG A 4 -3.61 -11.16 -10.40
N TYR A 5 -2.53 -11.23 -9.64
CA TYR A 5 -2.57 -11.47 -8.20
C TYR A 5 -1.66 -10.49 -7.47
N LEU A 6 -1.93 -10.32 -6.17
CA LEU A 6 -1.12 -9.48 -5.30
C LEU A 6 -0.09 -10.33 -4.56
N ASN A 7 1.16 -9.90 -4.58
CA ASN A 7 2.17 -10.36 -3.66
C ASN A 7 2.28 -9.35 -2.52
N ILE A 8 1.85 -9.76 -1.32
CA ILE A 8 1.86 -8.92 -0.13
C ILE A 8 2.92 -9.45 0.83
N LYS A 9 3.92 -8.62 1.15
CA LYS A 9 5.02 -8.99 2.04
C LYS A 9 5.23 -7.92 3.09
N CYS A 10 5.09 -8.29 4.37
CA CYS A 10 5.43 -7.40 5.48
C CYS A 10 6.94 -7.30 5.64
N ILE A 11 7.49 -6.10 5.43
CA ILE A 11 8.93 -5.86 5.29
C ILE A 11 9.56 -5.16 6.50
N GLY A 12 8.74 -4.67 7.44
CA GLY A 12 9.21 -3.93 8.59
C GLY A 12 8.09 -3.18 9.28
N LYS A 13 8.40 -1.99 9.79
CA LYS A 13 7.49 -1.09 10.47
C LYS A 13 7.42 0.27 9.78
N VAL A 14 6.41 1.06 10.14
CA VAL A 14 6.28 2.45 9.67
C VAL A 14 7.53 3.27 9.96
N SER A 15 8.21 3.05 11.10
CA SER A 15 9.47 3.72 11.43
C SER A 15 10.58 3.51 10.40
N ASP A 16 10.56 2.39 9.67
CA ASP A 16 11.60 2.05 8.70
C ASP A 16 11.43 2.86 7.39
N LEU A 17 10.28 3.52 7.21
CA LEU A 17 9.98 4.39 6.06
C LEU A 17 10.01 5.88 6.41
N GLN A 18 10.27 6.26 7.67
CA GLN A 18 10.12 7.64 8.14
C GLN A 18 11.07 8.65 7.46
N ASP A 19 12.21 8.18 6.96
CA ASP A 19 13.24 8.99 6.30
C ASP A 19 13.06 9.03 4.77
N ARG A 20 12.00 8.44 4.24
CA ARG A 20 11.63 8.45 2.80
C ARG A 20 10.73 9.65 2.52
N ASP A 21 11.29 10.68 1.89
CA ASP A 21 10.57 11.89 1.47
C ASP A 21 9.85 11.75 0.12
N ASP A 22 10.13 10.67 -0.61
CA ASP A 22 9.50 10.31 -1.89
C ASP A 22 8.18 9.54 -1.74
N LEU A 23 7.79 9.20 -0.50
CA LEU A 23 6.54 8.50 -0.21
C LEU A 23 5.44 9.48 0.20
N ILE A 24 4.26 9.28 -0.37
CA ILE A 24 3.04 10.01 -0.06
C ILE A 24 2.23 9.16 0.92
N PHE A 25 1.89 9.74 2.07
CA PHE A 25 1.01 9.10 3.04
C PHE A 25 -0.46 9.31 2.67
N VAL A 26 -1.22 8.23 2.58
CA VAL A 26 -2.63 8.21 2.19
C VAL A 26 -3.46 7.57 3.29
N ASP A 27 -4.30 8.37 3.95
CA ASP A 27 -5.16 7.95 5.08
C ASP A 27 -6.63 8.33 4.92
N LYS A 28 -6.99 9.05 3.85
CA LYS A 28 -8.37 9.46 3.62
C LYS A 28 -9.13 8.28 3.03
N ASP A 29 -10.30 7.98 3.60
CA ASP A 29 -11.12 6.82 3.24
C ASP A 29 -11.34 6.67 1.72
N PHE A 30 -11.58 7.77 1.01
CA PHE A 30 -11.80 7.74 -0.44
C PHE A 30 -10.52 7.44 -1.24
N GLU A 31 -9.36 7.97 -0.81
CA GLU A 31 -8.08 7.70 -1.48
C GLU A 31 -7.61 6.28 -1.20
N VAL A 32 -7.79 5.82 0.05
CA VAL A 32 -7.57 4.42 0.45
C VAL A 32 -8.43 3.49 -0.41
N ALA A 33 -9.71 3.81 -0.59
CA ALA A 33 -10.61 3.04 -1.45
C ALA A 33 -10.14 3.04 -2.92
N SER A 34 -9.70 4.18 -3.46
CA SER A 34 -9.15 4.26 -4.81
C SER A 34 -7.88 3.43 -5.02
N ILE A 35 -6.99 3.38 -4.02
CA ILE A 35 -5.81 2.50 -4.07
C ILE A 35 -6.23 1.02 -4.03
N LYS A 36 -7.20 0.65 -3.19
CA LYS A 36 -7.73 -0.72 -3.17
C LYS A 36 -8.37 -1.11 -4.50
N GLU A 37 -9.10 -0.19 -5.13
CA GLU A 37 -9.69 -0.38 -6.45
C GLU A 37 -8.62 -0.58 -7.52
N TYR A 38 -7.57 0.25 -7.50
CA TYR A 38 -6.40 0.10 -8.38
C TYR A 38 -5.74 -1.29 -8.24
N LEU A 39 -5.64 -1.80 -7.01
CA LEU A 39 -5.11 -3.12 -6.69
C LEU A 39 -6.12 -4.28 -6.97
N GLY A 40 -7.33 -3.97 -7.41
CA GLY A 40 -8.35 -4.95 -7.80
C GLY A 40 -9.30 -5.39 -6.68
N ASN A 41 -9.40 -4.62 -5.58
CA ASN A 41 -10.33 -4.85 -4.45
C ASN A 41 -10.30 -6.29 -3.90
N GLN A 42 -9.09 -6.82 -3.72
CA GLN A 42 -8.93 -8.16 -3.16
C GLN A 42 -9.21 -8.17 -1.65
N PRO A 43 -9.80 -9.24 -1.08
CA PRO A 43 -10.15 -9.31 0.34
C PRO A 43 -8.98 -9.04 1.30
N GLU A 44 -7.76 -9.40 0.91
CA GLU A 44 -6.52 -9.16 1.65
C GLU A 44 -6.23 -7.67 1.86
N LEU A 45 -6.84 -6.78 1.07
CA LEU A 45 -6.66 -5.34 1.20
C LEU A 45 -7.53 -4.72 2.30
N GLU A 46 -8.55 -5.43 2.79
CA GLU A 46 -9.47 -4.92 3.81
C GLU A 46 -8.77 -4.59 5.12
N GLU A 47 -7.68 -5.29 5.46
CA GLU A 47 -6.91 -5.01 6.67
C GLU A 47 -6.19 -3.65 6.63
N PHE A 48 -5.87 -3.14 5.43
CA PHE A 48 -5.14 -1.89 5.27
C PHE A 48 -6.08 -0.70 5.39
N GLY A 49 -5.79 0.17 6.36
CA GLY A 49 -6.55 1.41 6.58
C GLY A 49 -5.79 2.66 6.14
N ALA A 50 -4.52 2.53 5.77
CA ALA A 50 -3.71 3.59 5.22
C ALA A 50 -2.61 2.99 4.32
N PHE A 51 -2.05 3.83 3.45
CA PHE A 51 -0.98 3.46 2.55
C PHE A 51 0.16 4.48 2.56
N PHE A 52 1.37 4.02 2.29
CA PHE A 52 2.39 4.86 1.66
C PHE A 52 2.50 4.48 0.19
N VAL A 53 2.49 5.47 -0.69
CA VAL A 53 2.63 5.25 -2.13
C VAL A 53 3.75 6.10 -2.69
N LYS A 54 4.41 5.55 -3.71
CA LYS A 54 5.32 6.31 -4.57
C LYS A 54 4.69 6.40 -5.95
N GLU A 55 4.60 7.60 -6.50
CA GLU A 55 4.08 7.85 -7.84
C GLU A 55 5.19 8.42 -8.74
N GLU A 56 5.39 7.81 -9.90
CA GLU A 56 6.25 8.35 -10.94
C GLU A 56 5.51 8.28 -12.28
N GLY A 57 5.39 9.42 -12.97
CA GLY A 57 4.74 9.46 -14.30
C GLY A 57 3.24 9.15 -14.30
N GLY A 58 2.54 9.33 -13.18
CA GLY A 58 1.11 9.05 -13.04
C GLY A 58 0.77 7.58 -12.76
N GLU A 59 1.78 6.76 -12.47
CA GLU A 59 1.61 5.37 -12.03
C GLU A 59 2.23 5.14 -10.66
N TYR A 60 1.62 4.25 -9.87
CA TYR A 60 2.18 3.83 -8.59
C TYR A 60 3.35 2.86 -8.82
N THR A 61 4.57 3.28 -8.47
CA THR A 61 5.78 2.46 -8.58
C THR A 61 6.06 1.66 -7.31
N GLU A 62 5.59 2.13 -6.16
CA GLU A 62 5.67 1.42 -4.89
C GLU A 62 4.37 1.63 -4.09
N ILE A 63 3.85 0.56 -3.49
CA ILE A 63 2.67 0.62 -2.61
C ILE A 63 2.98 -0.15 -1.33
N TYR A 64 2.70 0.48 -0.20
CA TYR A 64 2.92 -0.07 1.13
C TYR A 64 1.64 0.05 1.96
N GLY A 65 1.04 -1.08 2.33
CA GLY A 65 -0.14 -1.14 3.19
C GLY A 65 0.22 -1.08 4.68
N ILE A 66 -0.59 -0.35 5.44
CA ILE A 66 -0.51 -0.25 6.90
C ILE A 66 -1.82 -0.76 7.50
N PRO A 67 -1.80 -1.79 8.37
CA PRO A 67 -3.02 -2.30 8.99
C PRO A 67 -3.71 -1.25 9.87
N GLY A 68 -4.99 -0.98 9.59
CA GLY A 68 -5.79 0.08 10.23
C GLY A 68 -5.34 1.52 9.94
N ALA A 69 -6.18 2.50 10.28
CA ALA A 69 -6.03 3.88 9.78
C ALA A 69 -4.89 4.72 10.39
N VAL A 70 -4.47 4.45 11.63
CA VAL A 70 -3.45 5.29 12.31
C VAL A 70 -2.03 4.75 12.08
N PRO A 71 -1.10 5.50 11.48
CA PRO A 71 0.25 5.04 11.13
C PRO A 71 1.23 5.14 12.32
N TYR A 72 0.97 4.43 13.43
CA TYR A 72 1.94 4.42 14.52
C TYR A 72 3.28 3.83 14.06
N LEU A 73 4.40 4.43 14.50
CA LEU A 73 5.75 4.02 14.12
C LEU A 73 6.03 2.52 14.32
N TRP A 74 5.40 1.91 15.32
CA TRP A 74 5.58 0.48 15.63
C TRP A 74 4.73 -0.47 14.78
N LYS A 75 3.76 0.04 14.00
CA LYS A 75 2.89 -0.80 13.17
C LYS A 75 3.66 -1.44 12.04
N PRO A 76 3.29 -2.67 11.65
CA PRO A 76 3.88 -3.32 10.49
C PRO A 76 3.55 -2.54 9.21
N VAL A 77 4.45 -2.62 8.24
CA VAL A 77 4.23 -2.13 6.89
C VAL A 77 4.47 -3.26 5.89
N CYS A 78 3.56 -3.40 4.94
CA CYS A 78 3.57 -4.50 3.98
C CYS A 78 3.65 -3.96 2.55
N LYS A 79 4.71 -4.35 1.83
CA LYS A 79 4.89 -4.03 0.42
C LYS A 79 3.88 -4.83 -0.40
N ILE A 80 3.21 -4.18 -1.34
CA ILE A 80 2.21 -4.78 -2.22
C ILE A 80 2.72 -4.66 -3.65
N GLU A 81 2.83 -5.79 -4.34
CA GLU A 81 3.27 -5.87 -5.73
C GLU A 81 2.20 -6.56 -6.58
N ILE A 82 1.86 -5.97 -7.73
CA ILE A 82 0.98 -6.59 -8.72
C ILE A 82 1.84 -7.53 -9.57
N VAL A 83 1.43 -8.80 -9.67
CA VAL A 83 2.10 -9.80 -10.51
C VAL A 83 1.15 -10.23 -11.62
N GLU A 84 1.65 -10.23 -12.85
CA GLU A 84 0.92 -10.63 -14.06
C GLU A 84 1.47 -11.96 -14.59
N GLU A 85 0.60 -12.96 -14.71
CA GLU A 85 0.88 -14.29 -15.32
C GLU A 85 0.02 -14.54 -16.57
#